data_AF-A0A952D673-F1
#
_entry.id   AF-A0A952D673-F1
#
_cell.length_a   1.000
_cell.length_b   1.000
_cell.length_c   1.000
_cell.angle_alpha   90.00
_cell.angle_beta   90.00
_cell.angle_gamma   90.00
#
_symmetry.space_group_name_H-M   'P 1'
#
loop_
_entity.id
_entity.type
_entity.pdbx_description
1 polymer ?
#
loop_
_entity_poly.entity_id
_entity_poly.type
_entity_poly.pdbx_seq_one_letter_code
_entity_poly.pdbx_strand_id
1 'polypeptide(L)' 'FGLHDIEIEGAQGCLYTRTPDEDFRFGALEGNVFWASVCSGHGFKFGPWVGRFLSNVVEGRESIDKYPRFAR' A
#
# COMPACT_ATOMS: atom_id res chain seq x y z
N PHE A 1 9.43 32.85 -10.10
CA PHE A 1 9.66 31.63 -10.89
C PHE A 1 8.84 31.77 -12.17
N GLY A 2 9.48 32.10 -13.30
CA GLY A 2 8.81 32.57 -14.53
C GLY A 2 8.07 31.47 -15.30
N LEU A 3 7.04 30.91 -14.67
CA LEU A 3 6.14 29.92 -15.26
C LEU A 3 4.84 30.62 -15.60
N HIS A 4 4.79 31.30 -16.75
CA HIS A 4 3.60 32.06 -17.16
C HIS A 4 2.89 31.46 -18.39
N ASP A 5 3.57 30.62 -19.18
CA ASP A 5 3.05 30.08 -20.44
C ASP A 5 3.38 28.58 -20.59
N ILE A 6 2.79 27.72 -19.76
CA ILE A 6 2.97 26.25 -19.87
C ILE A 6 1.69 25.62 -20.41
N GLU A 7 1.84 24.72 -21.38
CA GLU A 7 0.76 23.90 -21.91
C GLU A 7 0.65 22.59 -21.12
N ILE A 8 -0.58 22.15 -20.84
CA ILE A 8 -0.84 20.86 -20.20
C ILE A 8 -0.78 19.77 -21.28
N GLU A 9 0.29 19.00 -21.30
CA GLU A 9 0.47 17.87 -22.23
C GLU A 9 -0.46 16.68 -21.95
N GLY A 10 -0.97 16.56 -20.72
CA GLY A 10 -1.88 15.48 -20.35
C GLY A 10 -2.41 15.56 -18.92
N ALA A 11 -3.56 14.93 -18.71
CA ALA A 11 -4.21 14.81 -17.40
C ALA A 11 -4.75 13.40 -17.20
N GLN A 12 -4.57 12.87 -15.98
CA GLN A 12 -5.07 11.55 -15.62
C GLN A 12 -5.66 11.56 -14.20
N GLY A 13 -6.79 10.87 -14.03
CA GLY A 13 -7.36 10.58 -12.73
C GLY A 13 -6.73 9.34 -12.11
N CYS A 14 -6.35 9.43 -10.84
CA CYS A 14 -5.85 8.29 -10.06
C CYS A 14 -6.85 7.96 -8.96
N LEU A 15 -7.13 6.67 -8.79
CA LEU A 15 -7.97 6.17 -7.70
C LEU A 15 -7.10 5.82 -6.49
N TYR A 16 -7.61 6.17 -5.31
CA TYR A 16 -6.99 5.85 -4.04
C TYR A 16 -8.04 5.27 -3.10
N THR A 17 -7.74 4.13 -2.50
CA THR A 17 -8.50 3.60 -1.37
C THR A 17 -7.97 4.26 -0.08
N ARG A 18 -8.86 4.75 0.77
CA ARG A 18 -8.51 5.40 2.03
C ARG A 18 -9.22 4.71 3.19
N THR A 19 -8.49 4.48 4.27
CA THR A 19 -9.07 4.10 5.56
C THR A 19 -9.28 5.36 6.41
N PRO A 20 -10.22 5.38 7.37
CA PRO A 20 -10.42 6.53 8.25
C PRO A 20 -9.19 6.90 9.10
N ASP A 21 -8.35 5.91 9.41
CA ASP A 21 -7.11 6.03 10.20
C ASP A 21 -5.86 6.25 9.33
N GLU A 22 -6.02 6.31 8.01
CA GLU A 22 -4.95 6.42 7.02
C GLU A 22 -3.89 5.30 7.03
N ASP A 23 -4.14 4.20 7.76
CA ASP A 23 -3.23 3.07 7.91
C ASP A 23 -3.28 2.06 6.75
N PHE A 24 -2.22 1.23 6.66
CA PHE A 24 -2.21 0.04 5.81
C PHE A 24 -3.08 -1.07 6.42
N ARG A 25 -3.47 -2.01 5.56
CA ARG A 25 -4.33 -3.12 5.94
C ARG A 25 -3.74 -4.42 5.43
N PHE A 26 -3.44 -5.35 6.32
CA PHE A 26 -2.85 -6.66 6.03
C PHE A 26 -3.66 -7.74 6.73
N GLY A 27 -3.80 -8.90 6.11
CA GLY A 27 -4.44 -10.04 6.77
C GLY A 27 -4.35 -11.31 5.97
N ALA A 28 -4.88 -12.37 6.57
CA ALA A 28 -4.99 -13.69 5.97
C ALA A 28 -6.46 -14.13 5.92
N LEU A 29 -6.76 -14.99 4.95
CA LEU A 29 -7.98 -15.78 4.87
C LEU A 29 -7.62 -17.26 5.09
N GLU A 30 -8.58 -18.16 4.88
CA GLU A 30 -8.33 -19.60 5.01
C GLU A 30 -7.23 -20.09 4.03
N GLY A 31 -6.44 -21.05 4.51
CA GLY A 31 -5.32 -21.61 3.75
C GLY A 31 -4.14 -20.64 3.60
N ASN A 32 -3.54 -20.59 2.40
CA ASN A 32 -2.38 -19.74 2.10
C ASN A 32 -2.78 -18.47 1.32
N VAL A 33 -3.91 -17.87 1.69
CA VAL A 33 -4.42 -16.66 1.04
C VAL A 33 -4.15 -15.46 1.94
N PHE A 34 -3.32 -14.54 1.45
CA PHE A 34 -2.97 -13.29 2.14
C PHE A 34 -3.47 -12.10 1.33
N TRP A 35 -3.86 -11.04 2.02
CA TRP A 35 -4.30 -9.81 1.39
C TRP A 35 -3.57 -8.60 1.99
N ALA A 36 -3.37 -7.58 1.17
CA ALA A 36 -2.72 -6.35 1.56
C ALA A 36 -3.31 -5.17 0.79
N SER A 37 -3.61 -4.10 1.50
CA SER A 37 -4.00 -2.82 0.93
C SER A 37 -3.12 -1.71 1.51
N VAL A 38 -2.26 -1.15 0.65
CA VAL A 38 -1.37 -0.03 1.00
C VAL A 38 -2.12 1.29 0.77
N CYS A 39 -3.24 1.42 1.50
CA CYS A 39 -4.20 2.51 1.40
C CYS A 39 -3.56 3.90 1.64
N SER A 40 -4.35 4.94 1.36
CA SER A 40 -4.14 6.30 1.87
C SER A 40 -3.00 7.07 1.20
N GLY A 41 -2.71 6.77 -0.06
CA GLY A 41 -1.81 7.58 -0.91
C GLY A 41 -0.32 7.32 -0.72
N HIS A 42 0.05 6.29 0.03
CA HIS A 42 1.43 6.01 0.41
C HIS A 42 2.03 4.77 -0.27
N GLY A 43 1.23 4.00 -1.01
CA GLY A 43 1.66 2.77 -1.69
C GLY A 43 2.93 2.92 -2.52
N PHE A 44 3.08 4.02 -3.27
CA PHE A 44 4.28 4.25 -4.07
C PHE A 44 5.56 4.37 -3.23
N LYS A 45 5.50 5.13 -2.13
CA LYS A 45 6.66 5.38 -1.26
C LYS A 45 7.10 4.13 -0.50
N PHE A 46 6.14 3.31 -0.07
CA PHE A 46 6.39 2.15 0.78
C PHE A 46 6.38 0.81 0.04
N GLY A 47 6.15 0.81 -1.28
CA GLY A 47 6.09 -0.38 -2.12
C GLY A 47 7.24 -1.38 -1.89
N PRO A 48 8.52 -0.95 -1.88
CA PRO A 48 9.65 -1.86 -1.64
C PRO A 48 9.61 -2.54 -0.27
N TRP A 49 9.23 -1.81 0.78
CA TRP A 49 9.14 -2.36 2.13
C TRP A 49 7.97 -3.33 2.26
N VAL A 50 6.78 -2.96 1.74
CA VAL A 50 5.59 -3.82 1.75
C VAL A 50 5.85 -5.10 0.96
N GLY A 51 6.43 -5.00 -0.24
CA GLY A 51 6.73 -6.16 -1.07
C GLY A 51 7.67 -7.15 -0.38
N ARG A 52 8.71 -6.65 0.29
CA ARG A 52 9.62 -7.51 1.08
C ARG A 52 8.91 -8.18 2.26
N PHE A 53 8.07 -7.44 2.98
CA PHE A 53 7.29 -7.99 4.09
C PHE A 53 6.35 -9.10 3.60
N LEU A 54 5.56 -8.86 2.56
CA LEU A 54 4.63 -9.85 2.02
C LEU A 54 5.34 -11.08 1.43
N SER A 55 6.52 -10.92 0.82
CA SER A 55 7.34 -12.06 0.39
C SER A 55 7.70 -12.96 1.57
N ASN A 56 8.22 -12.38 2.65
CA ASN A 56 8.58 -13.14 3.84
C ASN A 56 7.38 -13.85 4.46
N VAL A 57 6.20 -13.22 4.45
CA VAL A 57 4.95 -13.85 4.91
C VAL A 57 4.60 -15.07 4.08
N VAL A 58 4.60 -14.94 2.75
CA VAL A 58 4.29 -16.04 1.82
C VAL A 58 5.28 -17.19 1.95
N GLU A 59 6.55 -16.90 2.25
CA GLU A 59 7.60 -17.90 2.45
C GLU A 59 7.63 -18.49 3.88
N GLY A 60 6.68 -18.11 4.75
CA GLY A 60 6.61 -18.58 6.15
C GLY A 60 7.74 -18.07 7.04
N ARG A 61 8.45 -17.02 6.61
CA ARG A 61 9.56 -16.39 7.34
C ARG A 61 9.09 -15.30 8.30
N GLU A 62 7.84 -14.86 8.17
CA GLU A 62 7.27 -13.76 8.94
C GLU A 62 5.75 -13.96 9.11
N SER A 63 5.18 -13.47 10.22
CA SER A 63 3.73 -13.50 10.42
C SER A 63 3.07 -12.27 9.79
N ILE A 64 1.91 -12.46 9.15
CA ILE A 64 1.07 -11.36 8.65
C ILE A 64 0.65 -10.42 9.79
N ASP A 65 0.56 -10.92 11.03
CA ASP A 65 0.16 -10.18 12.22
C ASP A 65 1.32 -9.43 12.90
N LYS A 66 2.53 -9.45 12.30
CA LYS A 66 3.71 -8.78 12.87
C LYS A 66 3.47 -7.30 13.18
N TYR A 67 2.60 -6.65 12.42
CA TYR A 67 2.21 -5.27 12.62
C TYR A 67 0.74 -5.16 13.01
N PRO A 68 0.39 -5.30 14.32
CA PRO A 68 -1.01 -5.28 14.77
C PRO A 68 -1.75 -3.99 14.42
N ARG A 69 -1.02 -2.88 14.22
CA ARG A 69 -1.56 -1.62 13.70
C ARG A 69 -2.30 -1.81 12.36
N PHE A 70 -1.81 -2.71 11.51
CA PHE A 70 -2.32 -2.94 10.16
C PHE A 70 -3.26 -4.16 10.06
N ALA A 71 -3.55 -4.84 11.17
CA ALA A 71 -4.35 -6.07 11.18
C ALA A 71 -5.87 -5.83 11.25
N ARG A 72 -6.32 -4.58 11.09
CA ARG A 72 -7.72 -4.15 11.29
C ARG A 72 -8.54 -4.14 10.02
#